data_AF-A0A9C7S9T8-F1
#
_entry.id   AF-A0A9C7S9T8-F1
#
_cell.length_a   1.000
_cell.length_b   1.000
_cell.length_c   1.000
_cell.angle_alpha   90.00
_cell.angle_beta   90.00
_cell.angle_gamma   90.00
#
_symmetry.space_group_name_H-M   'P 1'
#
loop_
_entity.id
_entity.type
_entity.pdbx_description
1 polymer ?
#
loop_
_entity_poly.entity_id
_entity_poly.type
_entity_poly.pdbx_seq_one_letter_code
_entity_poly.pdbx_strand_id
1 'polypeptide(L)'
;LHWAITSKTAAEMIYSAADAETPHMGLTTWKQGPEGKILKSDVRVAKNYLNEAHIKELNRLVSAYLDLAENRAERGIVMKMGDWVDFLHSFLELSNYPILDDKGRVSGLEARLKAEQEYEKYRVRQDREYVSDFDREVKRLKGDK
;
A
#
# COMPACT_ATOMS: atom_id res chain seq x y z
N LEU A 1 -5.66 -0.45 10.67
CA LEU A 1 -6.24 -1.22 9.54
C LEU A 1 -5.24 -2.17 8.88
N HIS A 2 -4.05 -1.76 8.46
CA HIS A 2 -3.03 -2.70 7.94
C HIS A 2 -2.74 -3.84 8.95
N TRP A 3 -2.61 -3.50 10.24
CA TRP A 3 -2.44 -4.50 11.30
C TRP A 3 -3.60 -5.49 11.39
N ALA A 4 -4.84 -4.99 11.40
CA ALA A 4 -6.04 -5.81 11.47
C ALA A 4 -6.09 -6.92 10.41
N ILE A 5 -5.50 -6.68 9.23
CA ILE A 5 -5.57 -7.58 8.08
C ILE A 5 -4.30 -8.42 7.92
N THR A 6 -3.13 -7.84 8.23
CA THR A 6 -1.83 -8.46 7.90
C THR A 6 -0.98 -8.80 9.12
N SER A 7 -1.44 -8.45 10.33
CA SER A 7 -0.65 -8.51 11.57
C SER A 7 0.70 -7.79 11.47
N LYS A 8 0.77 -6.78 10.60
CA LYS A 8 1.95 -5.92 10.40
C LYS A 8 1.50 -4.47 10.29
N THR A 9 2.29 -3.57 10.86
CA THR A 9 2.10 -2.13 10.62
C THR A 9 2.42 -1.80 9.17
N ALA A 10 1.99 -0.63 8.70
CA ALA A 10 2.33 -0.16 7.34
C ALA A 10 3.86 -0.07 7.15
N ALA A 11 4.60 0.35 8.18
CA ALA A 11 6.06 0.42 8.16
C ALA A 11 6.70 -0.98 8.07
N GLU A 12 6.26 -1.92 8.90
CA GLU A 12 6.75 -3.31 8.86
C GLU A 12 6.40 -4.01 7.54
N MET A 13 5.24 -3.69 6.94
CA MET A 13 4.86 -4.20 5.64
C MET A 13 5.87 -3.77 4.57
N ILE A 14 6.10 -2.46 4.44
CA ILE A 14 7.06 -1.90 3.50
C ILE A 14 8.47 -2.47 3.77
N TYR A 15 8.90 -2.46 5.03
CA TYR A 15 10.22 -2.92 5.40
C TYR A 15 10.42 -4.41 5.09
N SER A 16 9.43 -5.27 5.33
CA SER A 16 9.58 -6.71 5.07
C SER A 16 9.37 -7.09 3.61
N ALA A 17 8.59 -6.34 2.84
CA ALA A 17 8.24 -6.69 1.46
C ALA A 17 9.11 -6.01 0.39
N ALA A 18 9.66 -4.82 0.66
CA ALA A 18 10.50 -4.12 -0.31
C ALA A 18 11.87 -4.82 -0.47
N ASP A 19 12.08 -5.44 -1.64
CA ASP A 19 13.29 -6.18 -2.00
C ASP A 19 13.59 -6.05 -3.50
N ALA A 20 14.76 -5.52 -3.87
CA ALA A 20 15.14 -5.32 -5.27
C ALA A 20 15.32 -6.62 -6.09
N GLU A 21 15.55 -7.75 -5.43
CA GLU A 21 15.74 -9.03 -6.12
C GLU A 21 14.41 -9.71 -6.48
N THR A 22 13.33 -9.32 -5.82
CA THR A 22 12.00 -9.86 -6.12
C THR A 22 11.37 -9.19 -7.35
N PRO A 23 10.50 -9.91 -8.10
CA PRO A 23 9.75 -9.31 -9.20
C PRO A 23 8.98 -8.09 -8.72
N HIS A 24 9.04 -6.99 -9.48
CA HIS A 24 8.34 -5.74 -9.17
C HIS A 24 8.65 -5.19 -7.76
N MET A 25 9.80 -5.52 -7.19
CA MET A 25 10.17 -5.22 -5.81
C MET A 25 9.22 -5.74 -4.72
N GLY A 26 8.43 -6.78 -5.03
CA GLY A 26 7.42 -7.32 -4.13
C GLY A 26 6.10 -6.53 -4.16
N LEU A 27 5.98 -5.51 -5.02
CA LEU A 27 4.74 -4.79 -5.24
C LEU A 27 3.74 -5.69 -5.99
N THR A 28 2.50 -5.68 -5.53
CA THR A 28 1.36 -6.32 -6.19
C THR A 28 0.60 -5.34 -7.08
N THR A 29 0.67 -4.04 -6.75
CA THR A 29 0.02 -2.96 -7.50
C THR A 29 0.82 -1.67 -7.40
N TRP A 30 0.85 -0.87 -8.45
CA TRP A 30 1.47 0.46 -8.47
C TRP A 30 0.78 1.33 -9.51
N LYS A 31 1.01 2.63 -9.49
CA LYS A 31 0.22 3.61 -10.27
C LYS A 31 0.20 3.33 -11.77
N GLN A 32 1.29 2.83 -12.33
CA GLN A 32 1.42 2.54 -13.76
C GLN A 32 1.40 1.03 -14.06
N GLY A 33 1.13 0.18 -13.07
CA GLY A 33 1.15 -1.27 -13.25
C GLY A 33 -0.04 -1.80 -14.04
N PRO A 34 0.08 -3.01 -14.63
CA PRO A 34 1.25 -3.89 -14.57
C PRO A 34 2.34 -3.60 -15.63
N GLU A 35 2.05 -2.80 -16.66
CA GLU A 35 2.98 -2.61 -17.79
C GLU A 35 3.94 -1.41 -17.66
N GLY A 36 3.64 -0.47 -16.77
CA GLY A 36 4.44 0.74 -16.58
C GLY A 36 5.50 0.61 -15.49
N LYS A 37 6.41 1.60 -15.45
CA LYS A 37 7.50 1.62 -14.47
C LYS A 37 6.99 1.78 -13.04
N ILE A 38 7.67 1.09 -12.13
CA ILE A 38 7.59 1.38 -10.70
C ILE A 38 8.32 2.69 -10.46
N LEU A 39 7.68 3.60 -9.73
CA LEU A 39 8.28 4.86 -9.31
C LEU A 39 8.68 4.80 -7.83
N LYS A 40 9.61 5.67 -7.45
CA LYS A 40 10.05 5.82 -6.05
C LYS A 40 8.91 6.14 -5.08
N SER A 41 7.84 6.78 -5.56
CA SER A 41 6.64 7.03 -4.76
C SER A 41 5.87 5.76 -4.45
N ASP A 42 5.86 4.77 -5.35
CA ASP A 42 5.07 3.56 -5.22
C ASP A 42 5.61 2.62 -4.14
N VAL A 43 6.94 2.55 -3.99
CA VAL A 43 7.60 1.70 -2.98
C VAL A 43 7.40 2.19 -1.54
N ARG A 44 6.93 3.43 -1.35
CA ARG A 44 6.65 4.01 -0.03
C ARG A 44 5.23 3.70 0.47
N VAL A 45 4.40 3.08 -0.35
CA VAL A 45 2.98 2.87 -0.06
C VAL A 45 2.76 1.42 0.36
N ALA A 46 2.43 1.19 1.63
CA ALA A 46 2.22 -0.18 2.16
C ALA A 46 1.10 -0.94 1.43
N LYS A 47 0.04 -0.25 1.00
CA LYS A 47 -1.08 -0.83 0.24
C LYS A 47 -0.60 -1.52 -1.06
N ASN A 48 0.46 -1.00 -1.68
CA ASN A 48 1.00 -1.53 -2.92
C ASN A 48 1.68 -2.90 -2.78
N TYR A 49 1.92 -3.35 -1.54
CA TYR A 49 2.47 -4.67 -1.20
C TYR A 49 1.38 -5.67 -0.77
N LEU A 50 0.11 -5.28 -0.76
CA LEU A 50 -0.99 -6.14 -0.33
C LEU A 50 -1.53 -6.96 -1.49
N ASN A 51 -1.77 -8.26 -1.25
CA ASN A 51 -2.45 -9.11 -2.24
C ASN A 51 -3.93 -8.71 -2.39
N GLU A 52 -4.59 -9.25 -3.43
CA GLU A 52 -6.00 -8.94 -3.73
C GLU A 52 -6.95 -9.24 -2.57
N ALA A 53 -6.72 -10.34 -1.84
CA ALA A 53 -7.54 -10.72 -0.69
C ALA A 53 -7.46 -9.68 0.44
N HIS A 54 -6.24 -9.26 0.81
CA HIS A 54 -5.99 -8.21 1.79
C HIS A 54 -6.59 -6.88 1.35
N ILE A 55 -6.49 -6.52 0.06
CA ILE A 55 -7.08 -5.29 -0.48
C ILE A 55 -8.62 -5.33 -0.39
N LYS A 56 -9.23 -6.46 -0.74
CA LYS A 56 -10.68 -6.65 -0.67
C LYS A 56 -11.19 -6.53 0.76
N GLU A 57 -10.48 -7.14 1.70
CA GLU A 57 -10.80 -7.05 3.13
C GLU A 57 -10.61 -5.62 3.67
N LEU A 58 -9.50 -4.95 3.30
CA LEU A 58 -9.25 -3.56 3.65
C LEU A 58 -10.35 -2.64 3.16
N ASN A 59 -10.78 -2.79 1.91
CA ASN A 59 -11.84 -1.98 1.33
C ASN A 59 -13.16 -2.19 2.08
N ARG A 60 -13.53 -3.43 2.38
CA ARG A 60 -14.75 -3.73 3.15
C ARG A 60 -14.73 -3.10 4.54
N LEU A 61 -13.61 -3.22 5.24
CA LEU A 61 -13.42 -2.65 6.57
C LEU A 61 -13.49 -1.12 6.57
N VAL A 62 -12.82 -0.49 5.60
CA VAL A 62 -12.83 0.98 5.43
C VAL A 62 -14.23 1.48 5.07
N SER A 63 -14.90 0.84 4.12
CA SER A 63 -16.28 1.21 3.73
C SER A 63 -17.23 1.11 4.92
N ALA A 64 -17.25 -0.02 5.63
CA ALA A 64 -18.11 -0.19 6.81
C ALA A 64 -17.85 0.86 7.90
N TYR A 65 -16.59 1.21 8.14
CA TYR A 65 -16.25 2.27 9.08
C TYR A 65 -16.75 3.66 8.62
N LEU A 66 -16.60 3.97 7.33
CA LEU A 66 -17.07 5.23 6.75
C LEU A 66 -18.59 5.35 6.79
N ASP A 67 -19.33 4.28 6.49
CA ASP A 67 -20.80 4.26 6.56
C ASP A 67 -21.29 4.59 7.98
N LEU A 68 -20.61 4.05 9.00
CA LEU A 68 -20.94 4.36 10.40
C LEU A 68 -20.57 5.78 10.80
N ALA A 69 -19.43 6.29 10.29
CA ALA A 69 -19.01 7.66 10.52
C ALA A 69 -19.96 8.66 9.88
N GLU A 70 -20.42 8.38 8.65
CA GLU A 70 -21.43 9.16 7.93
C GLU A 70 -22.75 9.18 8.69
N ASN A 71 -23.25 8.03 9.14
CA ASN A 71 -24.48 7.98 9.94
C ASN A 71 -24.40 8.85 11.21
N ARG A 72 -23.25 8.87 11.89
CA ARG A 72 -23.04 9.72 13.07
C ARG A 72 -23.06 11.20 12.71
N ALA A 73 -22.43 11.57 11.59
CA ALA A 73 -22.42 12.93 11.08
C ALA A 73 -23.82 13.40 10.68
N GLU A 74 -24.59 12.57 9.95
CA GLU A 74 -25.98 12.86 9.57
C GLU A 74 -26.90 13.09 10.78
N ARG A 75 -26.64 12.35 11.87
CA ARG A 75 -27.38 12.49 13.14
C ARG A 75 -26.94 13.70 13.97
N GLY A 76 -25.97 14.50 13.50
CA GLY A 76 -25.45 15.66 14.23
C GLY A 76 -24.69 15.30 15.50
N ILE A 77 -24.15 14.07 15.60
CA ILE A 77 -23.35 13.66 16.75
C ILE A 77 -21.97 14.31 16.62
N VAL A 78 -21.70 15.32 17.45
CA VAL A 78 -20.42 16.00 17.48
C VAL A 78 -19.33 15.06 18.00
N MET A 79 -18.24 14.92 17.24
CA MET A 79 -17.10 14.09 17.60
C MET A 79 -15.79 14.87 17.45
N LYS A 80 -14.91 14.73 18.45
CA LYS A 80 -13.51 15.19 18.41
C LYS A 80 -12.63 14.10 17.79
N MET A 81 -11.39 14.45 17.44
CA MET A 81 -10.43 13.49 16.88
C MET A 81 -10.14 12.31 17.83
N GLY A 82 -10.14 12.53 19.15
CA GLY A 82 -10.02 11.44 20.13
C GLY A 82 -11.20 10.47 20.06
N ASP A 83 -12.43 10.99 20.00
CA ASP A 83 -13.64 10.18 19.93
C ASP A 83 -13.66 9.28 18.67
N TRP A 84 -13.07 9.74 17.56
CA TRP A 84 -12.91 8.93 16.35
C TRP A 84 -11.92 7.77 16.53
N VAL A 85 -10.85 7.98 17.31
CA VAL A 85 -9.89 6.91 17.62
C VAL A 85 -10.56 5.82 18.47
N ASP A 86 -11.28 6.22 19.52
CA ASP A 86 -12.00 5.30 20.40
C ASP A 86 -13.12 4.56 19.66
N PHE A 87 -13.81 5.27 18.75
CA PHE A 87 -14.83 4.68 17.89
C PHE A 87 -14.23 3.63 16.94
N LEU A 88 -13.09 3.93 16.32
CA LEU A 88 -12.38 2.97 15.48
C LEU A 88 -11.93 1.74 16.27
N HIS A 89 -11.42 1.93 17.49
CA HIS A 89 -11.02 0.83 18.37
C HIS A 89 -12.21 -0.09 18.67
N SER A 90 -13.34 0.48 19.12
CA SER A 90 -14.58 -0.25 19.39
C SER A 90 -15.10 -0.99 18.16
N PHE A 91 -15.03 -0.35 16.98
CA PHE A 91 -15.45 -0.97 15.72
C PHE A 91 -14.62 -2.21 15.37
N LEU A 92 -13.30 -2.15 15.54
CA LEU A 92 -12.41 -3.28 15.29
C LEU A 92 -12.65 -4.41 16.28
N GLU A 93 -12.85 -4.10 17.57
CA GLU A 93 -13.16 -5.07 18.62
C GLU A 93 -14.47 -5.80 18.35
N LEU A 94 -15.57 -5.06 18.07
CA LEU A 94 -16.87 -5.63 17.73
C LEU A 94 -16.83 -6.51 16.47
N SER A 95 -15.93 -6.18 15.54
CA SER A 95 -15.74 -6.92 14.29
C SER A 95 -14.73 -8.07 14.43
N ASN A 96 -14.24 -8.36 15.64
CA ASN A 96 -13.23 -9.38 15.94
C ASN A 96 -11.92 -9.25 15.16
N TYR A 97 -11.50 -8.02 14.82
CA TYR A 97 -10.20 -7.78 14.22
C TYR A 97 -9.12 -7.56 15.29
N PRO A 98 -7.88 -8.02 15.07
CA PRO A 98 -6.79 -7.77 15.98
C PRO A 98 -6.46 -6.28 16.01
N ILE A 99 -6.28 -5.77 17.23
CA ILE A 99 -5.91 -4.39 17.50
C ILE A 99 -4.40 -4.34 17.78
N LEU A 100 -3.79 -3.24 17.38
CA LEU A 100 -2.38 -3.00 17.63
C LEU A 100 -2.24 -2.31 18.99
N ASP A 101 -1.70 -3.02 19.98
CA ASP A 101 -1.51 -2.50 21.34
C ASP A 101 -0.18 -1.74 21.52
N ASP A 102 0.80 -2.00 20.65
CA ASP A 102 2.12 -1.35 20.68
C ASP A 102 2.35 -0.42 19.47
N LYS A 103 3.56 0.13 19.33
CA LYS A 103 3.88 1.06 18.24
C LYS A 103 4.43 0.37 16.98
N GLY A 104 4.48 -0.95 16.96
CA GLY A 104 5.26 -1.74 16.02
C GLY A 104 6.76 -1.67 16.32
N ARG A 105 7.55 -2.46 15.57
CA ARG A 105 9.01 -2.54 15.74
C ARG A 105 9.81 -1.65 14.79
N VAL A 106 9.21 -1.29 13.66
CA VAL A 106 9.88 -0.55 12.58
C VAL A 106 9.29 0.84 12.46
N SER A 107 10.15 1.86 12.43
CA SER A 107 9.70 3.24 12.23
C SER A 107 9.32 3.50 10.77
N GLY A 108 8.40 4.44 10.54
CA GLY A 108 8.02 4.84 9.17
C GLY A 108 9.19 5.41 8.35
N LEU A 109 10.14 6.09 9.02
CA LEU A 109 11.35 6.61 8.37
C LEU A 109 12.28 5.48 7.93
N GLU A 110 12.52 4.51 8.81
CA GLU A 110 13.38 3.35 8.54
C GLU A 110 12.82 2.51 7.38
N ALA A 111 11.52 2.20 7.41
CA ALA A 111 10.84 1.51 6.31
C ALA A 111 10.99 2.24 4.97
N ARG A 112 10.78 3.56 4.98
CA ARG A 112 10.92 4.39 3.79
C ARG A 112 12.35 4.39 3.25
N LEU A 113 13.35 4.58 4.11
CA LEU A 113 14.76 4.60 3.71
C LEU A 113 15.18 3.26 3.09
N LYS A 114 14.77 2.14 3.71
CA LYS A 114 15.03 0.80 3.16
C LYS A 114 14.40 0.64 1.77
N ALA A 115 13.11 0.92 1.64
CA ALA A 115 12.39 0.76 0.37
C ALA A 115 12.99 1.62 -0.75
N GLU A 116 13.44 2.83 -0.43
CA GLU A 116 14.13 3.70 -1.39
C GLU A 116 15.50 3.15 -1.80
N GLN A 117 16.28 2.60 -0.87
CA GLN A 117 17.57 1.98 -1.18
C GLN A 117 17.41 0.78 -2.11
N GLU A 118 16.43 -0.09 -1.83
CA GLU A 118 16.09 -1.20 -2.72
C GLU A 118 15.60 -0.70 -4.08
N TYR A 119 14.85 0.41 -4.10
CA TYR A 119 14.39 1.00 -5.35
C TYR A 119 15.53 1.50 -6.22
N GLU A 120 16.55 2.13 -5.65
CA GLU A 120 17.70 2.58 -6.44
C GLU A 120 18.45 1.40 -7.10
N LYS A 121 18.52 0.24 -6.44
CA LYS A 121 19.08 -0.99 -7.03
C LYS A 121 18.19 -1.52 -8.15
N TYR A 122 16.90 -1.65 -7.88
CA TYR A 122 15.91 -2.18 -8.84
C TYR A 122 15.76 -1.29 -10.08
N ARG A 123 15.79 0.04 -9.91
CA ARG A 123 15.62 1.02 -10.99
C ARG A 123 16.63 0.78 -12.12
N VAL A 124 17.88 0.43 -11.80
CA VAL A 124 18.91 0.15 -12.82
C VAL A 124 18.51 -1.04 -13.70
N ARG A 125 17.94 -2.09 -13.09
CA ARG A 125 17.43 -3.27 -13.82
C ARG A 125 16.20 -2.89 -14.65
N GLN A 126 15.23 -2.22 -14.03
CA GLN A 126 14.00 -1.78 -14.69
C GLN A 126 14.29 -0.88 -15.90
N ASP A 127 15.19 0.09 -15.79
CA ASP A 127 15.49 1.02 -16.88
C ASP A 127 16.17 0.35 -18.07
N ARG A 128 16.89 -0.75 -17.85
CA ARG A 128 17.50 -1.55 -18.94
C ARG A 128 16.48 -2.43 -19.64
N GLU A 129 15.52 -2.96 -18.90
CA GLU A 129 14.54 -3.93 -19.41
C GLU A 129 13.27 -3.26 -19.96
N TYR A 130 12.97 -2.04 -19.50
CA TYR A 130 11.74 -1.34 -19.87
C TYR A 130 11.78 -0.84 -21.32
N VAL A 131 10.75 -1.20 -22.07
CA VAL A 131 10.50 -0.72 -23.43
C VAL A 131 9.32 0.23 -23.39
N SER A 132 9.54 1.51 -23.69
CA SER A 132 8.47 2.52 -23.70
C SER A 132 7.46 2.24 -24.81
N ASP A 133 6.24 2.75 -24.63
CA ASP A 133 5.25 2.91 -25.69
C ASP A 133 5.82 3.57 -26.96
N PHE A 134 6.65 4.59 -26.81
CA PHE A 134 7.38 5.21 -27.92
C PHE A 134 8.34 4.23 -28.61
N ASP A 135 9.11 3.46 -27.84
CA ASP A 135 10.03 2.47 -28.41
C ASP A 135 9.27 1.36 -29.14
N ARG A 136 8.11 0.93 -28.60
CA ARG A 136 7.20 -0.02 -29.25
C ARG A 136 6.66 0.57 -30.56
N GLU A 137 6.24 1.83 -30.54
CA GLU A 137 5.70 2.53 -31.71
C GLU A 137 6.76 2.73 -32.81
N VAL A 138 7.99 3.11 -32.44
CA VAL A 138 9.11 3.24 -33.38
C VAL A 138 9.45 1.89 -34.01
N LYS A 139 9.46 0.80 -33.25
CA LYS A 139 9.66 -0.56 -33.81
C LYS A 139 8.54 -0.93 -34.78
N ARG A 140 7.28 -0.67 -34.40
CA ARG A 140 6.11 -0.90 -35.26
C ARG A 140 6.21 -0.15 -36.58
N LEU A 141 6.59 1.13 -36.54
CA LEU A 141 6.73 1.98 -37.73
C LEU A 141 7.94 1.58 -38.60
N LYS A 142 9.01 1.05 -38.01
CA LYS A 142 10.18 0.54 -38.74
C LYS A 142 9.97 -0.83 -39.38
N GLY A 143 8.85 -1.51 -39.09
CA GLY A 143 8.50 -2.79 -39.72
C GLY A 143 9.25 -4.00 -39.16
N ASP A 144 9.99 -3.83 -38.07
CA ASP A 144 10.62 -4.93 -37.33
C ASP A 144 9.53 -5.64 -36.52
N LYS A 145 9.07 -6.79 -37.02
CA LYS A 145 8.12 -7.68 -36.32
C LYS A 145 8.74 -8.26 -35.05
#